data_AF-A0A061S4K3-F1
#
_entry.id   AF-A0A061S4K3-F1
#
_cell.length_a   1.000
_cell.length_b   1.000
_cell.length_c   1.000
_cell.angle_alpha   90.00
_cell.angle_beta   90.00
_cell.angle_gamma   90.00
#
_symmetry.space_group_name_H-M   'P 1'
#
loop_
_entity.id
_entity.type
_entity.pdbx_description
1 polymer ?
#
loop_
_entity_poly.entity_id
_entity_poly.type
_entity_poly.pdbx_seq_one_letter_code
_entity_poly.pdbx_strand_id
1 'polypeptide(L)' 'ARFAKWRSTVNITAGPSMIAMRDCAYGLARYAAICQDNGLVPIVEPEVLLDGEHDIDATMEVAKDIWAETFKYL' A
#
# COMPACT_ATOMS: atom_id res chain seq x y z
N ALA A 1 21.41 -7.33 -6.73
CA ALA A 1 19.98 -7.74 -6.76
C ALA A 1 19.37 -7.34 -8.12
N ARG A 2 18.18 -7.85 -8.44
CA ARG A 2 17.41 -7.47 -9.65
C ARG A 2 16.03 -6.90 -9.33
N PHE A 3 15.60 -7.02 -8.08
CA PHE A 3 14.35 -6.50 -7.57
C PHE A 3 14.54 -6.09 -6.11
N ALA A 4 13.62 -5.29 -5.60
CA ALA A 4 13.48 -4.95 -4.19
C ALA A 4 12.01 -5.11 -3.77
N LYS A 5 11.74 -5.14 -2.46
CA LYS A 5 10.39 -5.17 -1.90
C LYS A 5 10.22 -4.09 -0.84
N TRP A 6 9.13 -3.34 -0.90
CA TRP A 6 8.72 -2.45 0.19
C TRP A 6 7.29 -2.78 0.59
N ARG A 7 7.10 -3.00 1.89
CA ARG A 7 5.81 -3.28 2.52
C ARG A 7 5.40 -2.11 3.41
N SER A 8 4.20 -1.59 3.17
CA SER A 8 3.53 -0.62 4.03
C SER A 8 2.19 -1.22 4.46
N THR A 9 1.72 -0.90 5.67
CA THR A 9 0.54 -1.55 6.26
C THR A 9 -0.59 -0.55 6.48
N VAL A 10 -1.82 -0.97 6.19
CA VAL A 10 -3.07 -0.27 6.50
C VAL A 10 -3.82 -1.08 7.57
N ASN A 11 -4.16 -0.44 8.68
CA ASN A 11 -4.85 -1.08 9.79
C ASN A 11 -6.31 -0.58 9.88
N ILE A 12 -7.27 -1.51 9.71
CA ILE A 12 -8.71 -1.22 9.79
C ILE A 12 -9.13 -0.84 11.21
N THR A 13 -8.56 -1.48 12.23
CA THR A 13 -8.93 -1.23 13.64
C THR A 13 -8.44 0.11 14.17
N ALA A 14 -7.39 0.67 13.57
CA ALA A 14 -6.84 1.97 13.96
C ALA A 14 -7.51 3.16 13.27
N GLY A 15 -8.56 2.93 12.47
CA GLY A 15 -9.21 3.94 11.65
C GLY A 15 -8.39 4.23 10.39
N PRO A 16 -8.63 3.52 9.28
CA PRO A 16 -7.85 3.69 8.06
C PRO A 16 -8.26 5.02 7.39
N SER A 17 -7.63 6.11 7.80
CA SER A 17 -7.94 7.42 7.25
C SER A 17 -7.45 7.54 5.81
N MET A 18 -8.20 8.27 4.98
CA MET A 18 -7.78 8.56 3.60
C MET A 18 -6.42 9.27 3.54
N ILE A 19 -6.05 10.03 4.57
CA ILE A 19 -4.73 10.66 4.67
C ILE A 19 -3.64 9.60 4.82
N ALA A 20 -3.83 8.63 5.72
CA ALA A 20 -2.88 7.53 5.91
C ALA A 20 -2.77 6.64 4.66
N MET A 21 -3.88 6.38 3.98
CA MET A 21 -3.88 5.62 2.72
C MET A 21 -3.07 6.33 1.62
N ARG A 22 -3.28 7.65 1.46
CA ARG A 22 -2.54 8.45 0.48
C ARG A 22 -1.06 8.55 0.80
N ASP A 23 -0.70 8.71 2.07
CA ASP A 23 0.70 8.74 2.49
C ASP A 23 1.40 7.40 2.26
N CYS A 24 0.72 6.29 2.57
CA CYS A 24 1.18 4.93 2.26
C CYS A 24 1.42 4.74 0.76
N ALA A 25 0.43 5.07 -0.07
CA ALA A 25 0.52 4.97 -1.54
C ALA A 25 1.63 5.87 -2.12
N TYR A 26 1.75 7.11 -1.65
CA TYR A 26 2.78 8.05 -2.07
C TYR A 26 4.20 7.56 -1.71
N GLY A 27 4.38 7.02 -0.50
CA GLY A 27 5.65 6.44 -0.07
C GLY A 27 6.06 5.24 -0.94
N LEU A 28 5.11 4.36 -1.26
CA LEU A 28 5.33 3.21 -2.13
C LEU A 28 5.69 3.63 -3.57
N ALA A 29 5.03 4.64 -4.12
CA ALA A 29 5.32 5.15 -5.46
C ALA A 29 6.73 5.77 -5.55
N ARG A 30 7.13 6.56 -4.54
CA ARG A 30 8.49 7.09 -4.44
C ARG A 30 9.54 5.99 -4.37
N TYR A 31 9.29 4.98 -3.55
CA TYR A 31 10.15 3.80 -3.47
C TYR A 31 10.27 3.10 -4.83
N ALA A 32 9.16 2.93 -5.55
CA ALA A 32 9.14 2.28 -6.86
C ALA A 32 9.96 3.06 -7.89
N ALA A 33 9.81 4.39 -7.95
CA ALA A 33 10.58 5.26 -8.82
C ALA A 33 12.09 5.15 -8.55
N ILE A 34 12.50 5.23 -7.28
CA ILE A 34 13.91 5.08 -6.88
C ILE A 34 14.47 3.71 -7.27
N CYS A 35 13.68 2.64 -7.13
CA CYS A 35 14.10 1.30 -7.56
C CYS A 35 14.35 1.25 -9.07
N GLN A 36 13.42 1.77 -9.86
CA GLN A 36 13.53 1.77 -11.31
C GLN A 36 14.72 2.60 -11.79
N ASP A 37 14.97 3.77 -11.20
CA ASP A 37 16.14 4.62 -11.47
C ASP A 37 17.48 3.89 -11.20
N ASN A 38 17.47 2.89 -10.31
CA ASN A 38 18.63 2.07 -9.96
C ASN A 38 18.62 0.69 -10.64
N GLY A 39 17.74 0.46 -11.62
CA GLY A 39 17.66 -0.80 -12.37
C GLY A 39 17.15 -1.99 -11.55
N LEU A 40 16.35 -1.74 -10.51
CA LEU A 40 15.67 -2.74 -9.70
C LEU A 40 14.18 -2.77 -10.02
N VAL A 41 13.61 -3.96 -10.19
CA VAL A 41 12.15 -4.15 -10.26
C VAL A 41 11.55 -3.93 -8.86
N PRO A 42 10.62 -2.98 -8.64
CA PRO A 42 9.99 -2.80 -7.34
C PRO A 42 8.81 -3.74 -7.14
N ILE A 43 8.81 -4.50 -6.06
CA ILE A 43 7.60 -5.11 -5.50
C ILE A 43 6.98 -4.10 -4.53
N VAL A 44 5.79 -3.62 -4.88
CA VAL A 44 4.99 -2.65 -4.13
C VAL A 44 3.92 -3.41 -3.35
N GLU A 45 3.95 -3.33 -2.01
CA GLU A 45 3.11 -4.16 -1.13
C GLU A 45 2.34 -3.30 -0.11
N PRO A 46 1.18 -2.75 -0.50
CA PRO A 46 0.25 -2.11 0.43
C PRO A 46 -0.60 -3.17 1.13
N GLU A 47 -0.13 -3.67 2.27
CA GLU A 47 -0.84 -4.73 3.00
C GLU A 47 -1.97 -4.18 3.86
N VAL A 48 -3.17 -4.74 3.72
CA VAL A 48 -4.26 -4.55 4.67
C VAL A 48 -4.10 -5.59 5.78
N LEU A 49 -3.93 -5.13 7.03
CA LEU A 49 -3.77 -6.02 8.17
C LEU A 49 -5.07 -6.77 8.47
N LEU A 50 -4.93 -8.04 8.83
CA LEU A 50 -6.04 -8.93 9.20
C LEU A 50 -6.49 -8.75 10.65
N ASP A 51 -5.77 -7.97 11.45
CA ASP A 51 -6.09 -7.74 12.86
C ASP A 51 -7.47 -7.08 13.02
N GLY A 52 -8.31 -7.65 13.89
CA GLY A 52 -9.63 -7.12 14.25
C GLY A 52 -10.76 -8.11 14.06
N GLU A 53 -12.00 -7.64 14.25
CA GLU A 53 -13.24 -8.41 14.07
C GLU A 53 -14.05 -7.93 12.86
N HIS A 54 -13.41 -7.24 11.92
CA HIS A 54 -14.06 -6.75 10.71
C HIS A 54 -14.39 -7.92 9.76
N ASP A 55 -15.48 -7.79 9.01
CA ASP A 55 -15.90 -8.81 8.05
C ASP A 55 -15.15 -8.67 6.71
N ILE A 56 -15.47 -9.58 5.78
CA ILE A 56 -14.86 -9.60 4.45
C ILE A 56 -15.20 -8.34 3.63
N ASP A 57 -16.37 -7.74 3.84
CA ASP A 57 -16.82 -6.57 3.10
C ASP A 57 -16.03 -5.33 3.53
N ALA A 58 -15.79 -5.16 4.83
CA ALA A 58 -14.92 -4.11 5.37
C ALA A 58 -13.48 -4.23 4.84
N THR A 59 -12.92 -5.45 4.78
CA THR A 59 -11.61 -5.70 4.17
C THR A 59 -11.59 -5.33 2.69
N MET A 60 -12.64 -5.69 1.96
CA MET A 60 -12.75 -5.41 0.52
C MET A 60 -12.80 -3.91 0.23
N GLU A 61 -13.58 -3.15 1.00
CA GLU A 61 -13.67 -1.69 0.82
C GLU A 61 -12.32 -1.02 1.09
N VAL A 62 -11.66 -1.34 2.20
CA VAL A 62 -10.33 -0.79 2.52
C VAL A 62 -9.28 -1.20 1.48
N ALA A 63 -9.32 -2.46 1.02
CA ALA A 63 -8.43 -2.93 -0.03
C ALA A 63 -8.63 -2.15 -1.33
N LYS A 64 -9.88 -1.98 -1.80
CA LYS A 64 -10.17 -1.20 -3.02
C LYS A 64 -9.61 0.21 -2.92
N ASP A 65 -9.79 0.88 -1.79
CA ASP A 65 -9.34 2.25 -1.61
C ASP A 65 -7.81 2.37 -1.63
N ILE A 66 -7.09 1.55 -0.86
CA ILE A 66 -5.63 1.62 -0.83
C ILE A 66 -5.00 1.21 -2.16
N TRP A 67 -5.54 0.19 -2.84
CA TRP A 67 -5.05 -0.23 -4.15
C TRP A 67 -5.33 0.84 -5.21
N ALA A 68 -6.51 1.48 -5.19
CA ALA A 68 -6.82 2.57 -6.11
C ALA A 68 -5.89 3.78 -5.91
N GLU A 69 -5.64 4.21 -4.67
CA GLU A 69 -4.67 5.28 -4.41
C GLU A 69 -3.24 4.85 -4.79
N THR A 70 -2.84 3.61 -4.53
CA THR A 70 -1.52 3.08 -4.93
C THR A 70 -1.30 3.19 -6.44
N PHE A 71 -2.25 2.71 -7.25
CA PHE A 71 -2.16 2.82 -8.72
C PHE A 71 -2.27 4.26 -9.24
N LYS A 72 -2.90 5.16 -8.50
CA LYS A 72 -2.98 6.58 -8.87
C LYS A 72 -1.66 7.33 -8.68
N TYR A 73 -0.85 6.92 -7.69
CA TYR A 73 0.45 7.54 -7.41
C TYR A 73 1.62 6.91 -8.18
N LEU A 74 1.51 5.65 -8.60
CA LEU A 74 2.47 4.95 -9.47
C LEU A 74 2.47 5.53 -10.89
#